data_AF-A0A961NWX6-F1
#
_entry.id   AF-A0A961NWX6-F1
#
_cell.length_a   1.000
_cell.length_b   1.000
_cell.length_c   1.000
_cell.angle_alpha   90.00
_cell.angle_beta   90.00
_cell.angle_gamma   90.00
#
_symmetry.space_group_name_H-M   'P 1'
#
loop_
_entity.id
_entity.type
_entity.pdbx_description
1 polymer ?
#
loop_
_entity_poly.entity_id
_entity_poly.type
_entity_poly.pdbx_seq_one_letter_code
_entity_poly.pdbx_strand_id
1 'polypeptide(L)'
;MTALAFVSAAMFLMIIGLAVALLALARQVGILFERVSPMGALVNDSGPEVGSASPKLNLESRTGGMVPIGPRANRATLVFFLSPTCPVCKKLLPVVQSIRDAERGWLDIVLA
;
A
#
# COMPACT_ATOMS: atom_id res chain seq x y z
N MET A 1 -44.09 -40.80 -11.89
CA MET A 1 -42.66 -40.91 -12.27
C MET A 1 -42.17 -39.71 -13.06
N THR A 2 -42.92 -39.19 -14.04
CA THR A 2 -42.55 -38.02 -14.86
C THR A 2 -42.44 -36.70 -14.07
N ALA A 3 -43.34 -36.44 -13.12
CA ALA A 3 -43.31 -35.21 -12.31
C ALA A 3 -42.07 -35.10 -11.41
N LEU A 4 -41.64 -36.21 -10.80
CA LEU A 4 -40.42 -36.24 -9.97
C LEU A 4 -39.16 -35.98 -10.81
N ALA A 5 -39.09 -36.59 -12.00
CA ALA A 5 -37.99 -36.37 -12.93
C ALA A 5 -37.91 -34.92 -13.42
N PHE A 6 -39.07 -34.30 -13.68
CA PHE A 6 -39.15 -32.90 -14.08
C PHE A 6 -38.64 -31.95 -12.99
N VAL A 7 -39.11 -32.12 -11.74
CA VAL A 7 -38.67 -31.29 -10.61
C VAL A 7 -37.17 -31.48 -10.32
N SER A 8 -36.67 -32.72 -10.38
CA SER A 8 -35.25 -33.01 -10.20
C SER A 8 -34.38 -32.36 -11.28
N ALA A 9 -34.82 -32.40 -12.54
CA ALA A 9 -34.10 -31.76 -13.65
C ALA A 9 -34.10 -30.23 -13.53
N ALA A 10 -35.24 -29.64 -13.17
CA ALA A 10 -35.36 -28.20 -12.94
C ALA A 10 -34.47 -27.72 -11.79
N MET A 11 -34.44 -28.47 -10.67
CA MET A 11 -33.57 -28.17 -9.53
C MET A 11 -32.09 -28.26 -9.91
N PHE A 12 -31.72 -29.27 -10.69
CA PHE A 12 -30.35 -29.44 -11.17
C PHE A 12 -29.90 -28.29 -12.08
N LEU A 13 -30.77 -27.84 -12.99
CA LEU A 13 -30.50 -26.68 -13.85
C LEU A 13 -30.34 -25.39 -13.03
N MET A 14 -31.18 -25.20 -12.01
CA MET A 14 -31.07 -24.06 -11.10
C MET A 14 -29.74 -24.08 -10.32
N ILE A 15 -29.30 -25.25 -9.85
CA ILE A 15 -28.01 -25.43 -9.17
C ILE A 15 -26.84 -25.09 -10.11
N ILE A 16 -26.89 -25.56 -11.37
CA ILE A 16 -25.88 -25.21 -12.37
C ILE A 16 -25.85 -23.70 -12.61
N GLY A 17 -27.02 -23.07 -12.76
CA GLY A 17 -27.12 -21.62 -12.95
C GLY A 17 -26.51 -20.85 -11.78
N LEU A 18 -26.78 -21.29 -10.55
CA LEU A 18 -26.19 -20.70 -9.35
C LEU A 18 -24.66 -20.87 -9.32
N ALA A 19 -24.14 -22.05 -9.65
CA ALA A 19 -22.70 -22.29 -9.70
C ALA A 19 -21.99 -21.40 -10.74
N VAL A 20 -22.59 -21.22 -11.92
CA VAL A 20 -22.07 -20.31 -12.95
C VAL A 20 -22.07 -18.86 -12.47
N ALA A 21 -23.14 -18.41 -11.81
CA ALA A 21 -23.20 -17.06 -11.24
C ALA A 21 -22.11 -16.84 -10.18
N LEU A 22 -21.90 -17.82 -9.29
CA LEU A 22 -20.84 -17.75 -8.28
C LEU A 22 -19.44 -17.69 -8.90
N LEU A 23 -19.18 -18.48 -9.96
CA LEU A 23 -17.91 -18.41 -10.69
C LEU A 23 -17.72 -17.06 -11.40
N ALA A 24 -18.78 -16.48 -11.95
CA ALA A 24 -18.73 -15.15 -12.57
C ALA A 24 -18.38 -14.07 -11.54
N LEU A 25 -19.01 -14.10 -10.35
CA LEU A 25 -18.69 -13.18 -9.25
C LEU A 25 -17.25 -13.38 -8.76
N ALA A 26 -16.80 -14.61 -8.55
CA ALA A 26 -15.43 -14.90 -8.13
C ALA A 26 -14.40 -14.34 -9.14
N ARG A 27 -14.69 -14.43 -10.44
CA ARG A 27 -13.87 -13.86 -11.50
C ARG A 27 -13.84 -12.33 -11.45
N GLN A 28 -14.97 -11.67 -11.19
CA GLN A 28 -15.01 -10.20 -11.04
C GLN A 28 -14.21 -9.72 -9.83
N VAL A 29 -14.34 -10.43 -8.71
CA VAL A 29 -13.59 -10.15 -7.49
C VAL A 29 -12.09 -10.36 -7.72
N GLY A 30 -11.68 -11.44 -8.39
CA GLY A 30 -10.28 -11.66 -8.79
C GLY A 30 -9.73 -10.54 -9.67
N ILE A 31 -10.49 -10.12 -10.69
CA ILE A 31 -10.11 -9.00 -11.58
C ILE A 31 -9.97 -7.68 -10.78
N LEU A 32 -10.82 -7.44 -9.78
CA LEU A 32 -10.73 -6.25 -8.92
C LEU A 32 -9.47 -6.28 -8.04
N PHE A 33 -9.18 -7.42 -7.41
CA PHE A 33 -8.00 -7.57 -6.56
C PHE A 33 -6.68 -7.58 -7.35
N GLU A 34 -6.70 -7.98 -8.62
CA GLU A 34 -5.55 -7.89 -9.53
C GLU A 34 -5.27 -6.45 -10.01
N ARG A 35 -6.31 -5.61 -10.08
CA ARG A 35 -6.21 -4.19 -10.47
C ARG A 35 -5.91 -3.24 -9.31
N VAL A 36 -6.24 -3.62 -8.09
CA VAL A 36 -5.71 -3.01 -6.85
C VAL A 36 -4.46 -3.80 -6.49
N SER A 37 -3.46 -3.80 -7.39
CA SER A 37 -2.21 -4.49 -7.16
C SER A 37 -1.67 -4.14 -5.76
N PRO A 38 -1.09 -5.12 -5.05
CA PRO A 38 -0.45 -4.86 -3.78
C PRO A 38 0.58 -3.77 -4.05
N MET A 39 0.48 -2.65 -3.35
CA MET A 39 1.45 -1.56 -3.45
C MET A 39 2.75 -2.03 -2.80
N GLY A 40 3.46 -2.92 -3.49
CA GLY A 40 4.79 -3.41 -3.16
C GLY A 40 5.82 -2.50 -3.83
N ALA A 41 6.76 -2.01 -3.01
CA ALA A 41 8.03 -1.38 -3.37
C ALA A 41 8.14 -0.71 -4.76
N LEU A 42 7.32 0.31 -5.05
CA LEU A 42 7.63 1.25 -6.14
C LEU A 42 8.85 2.08 -5.74
N VAL A 43 10.04 1.58 -6.07
CA VAL A 43 11.26 2.40 -6.11
C VAL A 43 11.18 3.22 -7.38
N ASN A 44 11.01 4.53 -7.25
CA ASN A 44 11.08 5.45 -8.38
C ASN A 44 12.54 5.93 -8.50
N ASP A 45 13.16 5.76 -9.67
CA ASP A 45 14.53 6.24 -9.95
C ASP A 45 14.63 7.78 -9.98
N SER A 46 13.52 8.50 -9.78
CA SER A 46 13.43 9.96 -9.71
C SER A 46 13.88 10.53 -8.36
N GLY A 47 15.09 10.21 -7.91
CA GLY A 47 15.68 10.69 -6.66
C GLY A 47 17.17 10.99 -6.77
N PRO A 48 17.80 11.53 -5.71
CA PRO A 48 19.24 11.66 -5.63
C PRO A 48 19.92 10.30 -5.85
N GLU A 49 20.99 10.28 -6.65
CA GLU A 49 21.71 9.04 -6.95
C GLU A 49 22.23 8.40 -5.67
N VAL A 50 22.05 7.08 -5.54
CA VAL A 50 22.51 6.33 -4.36
C VAL A 50 24.04 6.49 -4.24
N GLY A 51 24.50 6.98 -3.09
CA GLY A 51 25.92 7.25 -2.84
C GLY A 51 26.33 8.70 -3.12
N SER A 52 25.47 9.53 -3.74
CA SER A 52 25.71 10.97 -3.83
C SER A 52 25.49 11.66 -2.48
N ALA A 53 26.17 12.79 -2.28
CA ALA A 53 25.99 13.58 -1.06
C ALA A 53 24.57 14.17 -1.03
N SER A 54 23.80 13.87 0.02
CA SER A 54 22.49 14.49 0.23
C SER A 54 22.62 16.01 0.31
N PRO A 55 21.73 16.77 -0.36
CA PRO A 55 21.72 18.23 -0.24
C PRO A 55 21.47 18.65 1.22
N LYS A 56 22.11 19.74 1.63
CA LYS A 56 21.91 20.35 2.95
C LYS A 56 20.77 21.35 2.85
N LEU A 57 19.61 21.01 3.40
CA LEU A 57 18.43 21.87 3.40
C LEU A 57 18.03 22.16 4.85
N ASN A 58 17.72 23.41 5.15
CA ASN A 58 17.12 23.80 6.43
C ASN A 58 15.72 24.33 6.14
N LEU A 59 14.71 23.49 6.38
CA LEU A 59 13.32 23.78 6.03
C LEU A 59 12.50 24.03 7.29
N GLU A 60 11.47 24.86 7.17
CA GLU A 60 10.50 25.07 8.25
C GLU A 60 9.47 23.92 8.27
N SER A 61 9.26 23.32 9.44
CA SER A 61 8.24 22.29 9.62
C SER A 61 6.84 22.91 9.71
N ARG A 62 5.85 22.23 9.13
CA ARG A 62 4.43 22.55 9.34
C ARG A 62 3.98 22.37 10.80
N THR A 63 4.70 21.59 11.59
CA THR A 63 4.44 21.42 13.03
C THR A 63 5.25 22.39 13.92
N GLY A 64 5.94 23.35 13.30
CA GLY A 64 6.84 24.29 13.96
C GLY A 64 8.27 23.76 14.10
N GLY A 65 9.23 24.69 14.11
CA GLY A 65 10.67 24.41 14.21
C GLY A 65 11.36 24.24 12.86
N MET A 66 12.69 24.33 12.88
CA MET A 66 13.54 24.12 11.70
C MET A 66 14.01 22.66 11.64
N VAL A 67 13.89 22.03 10.47
CA VAL A 67 14.31 20.67 10.19
C VAL A 67 15.51 20.69 9.25
N PRO A 68 16.72 20.37 9.74
CA PRO A 68 17.88 20.15 8.88
C PRO A 68 17.75 18.81 8.17
N ILE A 69 17.95 18.79 6.86
CA ILE A 69 18.08 17.60 6.00
C ILE A 69 19.49 17.63 5.43
N GLY A 70 20.18 16.48 5.44
CA GLY A 70 21.57 16.36 4.98
C GLY A 70 22.39 15.40 5.86
N PRO A 71 23.69 15.24 5.57
CA PRO A 71 24.56 14.32 6.30
C PRO A 71 24.67 14.71 7.79
N ARG A 72 24.43 13.75 8.68
CA ARG A 72 24.59 13.87 10.13
C ARG A 72 25.60 12.86 10.64
N ALA A 73 26.37 13.25 11.66
CA ALA A 73 27.30 12.34 12.30
C ALA A 73 26.54 11.26 13.09
N ASN A 74 26.86 9.99 12.83
CA ASN A 74 26.39 8.83 13.59
C ASN A 74 24.87 8.59 13.61
N ARG A 75 24.10 9.19 12.69
CA ARG A 75 22.66 8.95 12.52
C ARG A 75 22.25 8.98 11.06
N ALA A 76 21.37 8.05 10.68
CA ALA A 76 20.70 8.05 9.40
C ALA A 76 19.43 8.90 9.46
N THR A 77 19.00 9.46 8.34
CA THR A 77 17.72 10.20 8.24
C THR A 77 16.89 9.63 7.10
N LEU A 78 15.68 9.16 7.40
CA LEU A 78 14.69 8.72 6.42
C LEU A 78 13.68 9.84 6.20
N VAL A 79 13.67 10.39 4.98
CA VAL A 79 12.68 11.39 4.57
C VAL A 79 11.56 10.68 3.81
N PHE A 80 10.36 10.69 4.37
CA PHE A 80 9.17 10.08 3.79
C PHE A 80 8.26 11.16 3.20
N PHE A 81 8.25 11.27 1.88
CA PHE A 81 7.38 12.19 1.14
C PHE A 81 5.96 11.63 1.05
N LEU A 82 4.99 12.38 1.53
CA LEU A 82 3.58 11.98 1.57
C LEU A 82 2.65 13.10 1.11
N SER A 83 1.44 12.71 0.72
CA SER A 83 0.37 13.65 0.38
C SER A 83 -0.91 13.28 1.13
N PRO A 84 -1.69 14.26 1.61
CA PRO A 84 -2.98 14.01 2.27
C PRO A 84 -3.99 13.23 1.42
N THR A 85 -3.88 13.32 0.08
CA THR A 85 -4.78 12.65 -0.86
C THR A 85 -4.27 11.30 -1.35
N CYS A 86 -3.11 10.82 -0.85
CA CYS A 86 -2.54 9.55 -1.27
C CYS A 86 -3.02 8.37 -0.40
N PRO A 87 -3.81 7.42 -0.95
CA PRO A 87 -4.33 6.28 -0.18
C PRO A 87 -3.21 5.31 0.27
N VAL A 88 -2.11 5.25 -0.48
CA VAL A 88 -0.96 4.37 -0.18
C VAL A 88 -0.15 4.92 0.99
N CYS A 89 0.17 6.21 0.98
CA CYS A 89 0.86 6.86 2.10
C CYS A 89 0.10 6.66 3.42
N LYS A 90 -1.24 6.76 3.40
CA LYS A 90 -2.09 6.48 4.57
C LYS A 90 -1.94 5.06 5.10
N LYS A 91 -1.74 4.07 4.21
CA LYS A 91 -1.51 2.67 4.60
C LYS A 91 -0.09 2.44 5.12
N LEU A 92 0.91 3.16 4.62
CA LEU A 92 2.32 3.01 5.01
C LEU A 92 2.72 3.78 6.28
N LEU A 93 2.03 4.88 6.61
CA LEU A 93 2.27 5.66 7.83
C LEU A 93 2.45 4.85 9.13
N PRO A 94 1.59 3.87 9.46
CA PRO A 94 1.77 3.07 10.68
C PRO A 94 3.05 2.22 10.67
N VAL A 95 3.47 1.74 9.50
CA VAL A 95 4.73 0.99 9.34
C VAL A 95 5.91 1.92 9.62
N VAL A 96 5.91 3.11 9.02
CA VAL A 96 6.95 4.13 9.28
C VAL A 96 7.04 4.49 10.76
N GLN A 97 5.91 4.59 11.46
CA GLN A 97 5.89 4.84 12.90
C GLN A 97 6.54 3.70 13.70
N SER A 98 6.28 2.44 13.35
CA SER A 98 6.93 1.29 14.02
C SER A 98 8.45 1.28 13.81
N ILE A 99 8.91 1.63 12.60
CA ILE A 99 10.34 1.74 12.29
C ILE A 99 10.96 2.85 13.15
N ARG A 100 10.29 3.99 13.29
CA ARG A 100 10.77 5.09 14.14
C ARG A 100 11.00 4.64 15.58
N ASP A 101 10.10 3.84 16.14
CA ASP A 101 10.16 3.45 17.53
C ASP A 101 11.18 2.30 17.75
N ALA A 102 11.31 1.37 16.80
CA ALA A 102 12.30 0.29 16.83
C ALA A 102 13.74 0.80 16.59
N GLU A 103 13.92 1.71 15.64
CA GLU A 103 15.24 2.16 15.16
C GLU A 103 15.64 3.55 15.68
N ARG A 104 14.93 4.08 16.68
CA ARG A 104 15.12 5.44 17.24
C ARG A 104 16.56 5.74 17.70
N GLY A 105 17.32 4.67 18.01
CA GLY A 105 18.71 4.76 18.44
C GLY A 105 19.64 5.35 17.38
N TRP A 106 19.38 5.09 16.09
CA TRP A 106 20.27 5.45 14.99
C TRP A 106 19.57 6.07 13.76
N LEU A 107 18.25 5.98 13.66
CA LEU A 107 17.46 6.49 12.54
C LEU A 107 16.49 7.60 12.99
N ASP A 108 16.59 8.77 12.35
CA ASP A 108 15.62 9.85 12.47
C ASP A 108 14.66 9.84 11.27
N ILE A 109 13.35 9.99 11.50
CA ILE A 109 12.34 9.99 10.43
C ILE A 109 11.72 11.38 10.29
N VAL A 110 11.72 11.92 9.07
CA VAL A 110 11.11 13.20 8.70
C VAL A 110 9.97 12.95 7.71
N LEU A 111 8.79 13.46 8.00
CA LEU A 111 7.62 13.40 7.11
C LEU A 111 7.56 14.70 6.30
N ALA A 112 7.55 14.60 4.97
CA ALA A 112 7.59 15.73 4.05
C ALA A 112 6.36 15.77 3.15
#